data_AF-A0A5D0WWQ8-F1
#
_entry.id   AF-A0A5D0WWQ8-F1
#
_cell.length_a   1.000
_cell.length_b   1.000
_cell.length_c   1.000
_cell.angle_alpha   90.00
_cell.angle_beta   90.00
_cell.angle_gamma   90.00
#
_symmetry.space_group_name_H-M   'P 1'
#
loop_
_entity.id
_entity.type
_entity.pdbx_description
1 polymer ?
#
loop_
_entity_poly.entity_id
_entity_poly.type
_entity_poly.pdbx_seq_one_letter_code
_entity_poly.pdbx_strand_id
1 'polypeptide(L)'
;MRESKTLEYKKDITNTFLKTVSAYANYRTGVIKFGIDDNGCIVGIDNPEDACLDLENKINDSISPKPDYSLDINKRTSVITLTVKEGIHKPYFYKSKAYKRNDSATVEIDTLELTRLILEGQNKSFESLKSQKQDLSFKSLEKAFQSAMGIQTITKDILKTLGLFTEAEGYNNAAELIADNNTFHGIDIVRFGNNINIMLDRETFENISLLDQFEKTMKMYRKYYQYEEIKGMLRKTMELIPEEAFREAIANAIIHRTWDLGAHIRVAMYADKVEIMSPGGLPKGMSDKEYLEGQVSIMRNPIIGNIFFRLHHIEQFGTGVKRINNAYANSVIKPQYGLFENSIKVTLPVVQTKTLLSTDETLIFQTLSGNKKMSSSEIAKVTGFGKTKVVSLLKSLAEQGYVTIEGSGRGTKYTSI
;
A
#
# COMPACT_ATOMS: atom_id res chain seq x y z
N MET A 1 5.31 29.04 -14.38
CA MET A 1 4.45 27.89 -13.99
C MET A 1 5.30 26.63 -14.02
N ARG A 2 5.02 25.59 -13.23
CA ARG A 2 5.85 24.36 -13.22
C ARG A 2 5.09 23.22 -13.88
N GLU A 3 5.73 22.56 -14.85
CA GLU A 3 5.22 21.29 -15.41
C GLU A 3 5.15 20.20 -14.34
N SER A 4 4.31 19.20 -14.58
CA SER A 4 4.12 18.09 -13.65
C SER A 4 3.82 16.78 -14.38
N LYS A 5 3.68 15.70 -13.61
CA LYS A 5 3.24 14.39 -14.10
C LYS A 5 1.90 14.43 -14.86
N THR A 6 1.09 15.48 -14.71
CA THR A 6 -0.24 15.61 -15.34
C THR A 6 -0.39 16.88 -16.19
N LEU A 7 0.66 17.70 -16.31
CA LEU A 7 0.62 18.95 -17.07
C LEU A 7 1.91 19.15 -17.87
N GLU A 8 1.76 19.34 -19.18
CA GLU A 8 2.82 19.73 -20.10
C GLU A 8 2.48 21.06 -20.77
N TYR A 9 3.48 21.93 -20.92
CA TYR A 9 3.39 23.14 -21.71
C TYR A 9 4.13 22.95 -23.03
N LYS A 10 3.55 23.48 -24.11
CA LYS A 10 4.18 23.55 -25.42
C LYS A 10 3.98 24.94 -25.99
N LYS A 11 5.07 25.57 -26.41
CA LYS A 11 4.99 26.82 -27.17
C LYS A 11 4.29 26.58 -28.50
N ASP A 12 4.76 25.58 -29.25
CA ASP A 12 4.33 25.26 -30.62
C ASP A 12 3.88 23.79 -30.74
N ILE A 13 3.09 23.50 -31.78
CA ILE A 13 2.63 22.14 -32.07
C ILE A 13 3.71 21.38 -32.86
N THR A 14 4.49 20.56 -32.16
CA THR A 14 5.47 19.64 -32.77
C THR A 14 5.14 18.21 -32.42
N ASN A 15 5.39 17.23 -33.30
CA ASN A 15 5.05 15.81 -33.09
C ASN A 15 5.60 15.17 -31.80
N THR A 16 6.45 15.86 -31.04
CA THR A 16 6.93 15.43 -29.72
C THR A 16 5.80 15.25 -28.70
N PHE A 17 4.71 16.02 -28.81
CA PHE A 17 3.55 15.92 -27.90
C PHE A 17 2.90 14.52 -27.94
N LEU A 18 3.00 13.80 -29.07
CA LEU A 18 2.44 12.46 -29.24
C LEU A 18 3.06 11.42 -28.29
N LYS A 19 4.33 11.63 -27.88
CA LYS A 19 4.94 10.82 -26.81
C LYS A 19 4.17 11.01 -25.50
N THR A 20 3.82 12.25 -25.17
CA THR A 20 3.06 12.56 -23.95
C THR A 20 1.61 12.10 -24.05
N VAL A 21 0.99 12.16 -25.24
CA VAL A 21 -0.34 11.55 -25.47
C VAL A 21 -0.31 10.05 -25.17
N SER A 22 0.69 9.32 -25.71
CA SER A 22 0.90 7.91 -25.37
C SER A 22 1.11 7.72 -23.86
N ALA A 23 1.89 8.59 -23.21
CA ALA A 23 2.15 8.48 -21.78
C ALA A 23 0.90 8.71 -20.90
N TYR A 24 0.07 9.70 -21.22
CA TYR A 24 -1.17 9.93 -20.50
C TYR A 24 -2.17 8.79 -20.72
N ALA A 25 -2.37 8.36 -21.96
CA ALA A 25 -3.26 7.24 -22.26
C ALA A 25 -2.85 5.94 -21.54
N ASN A 26 -1.54 5.71 -21.29
CA ASN A 26 -1.05 4.51 -20.61
C ASN A 26 -1.13 4.56 -19.06
N TYR A 27 -1.10 5.73 -18.44
CA TYR A 27 -0.81 5.84 -17.01
C TYR A 27 -1.71 6.76 -16.19
N ARG A 28 -2.31 7.78 -16.79
CA ARG A 28 -3.18 8.76 -16.11
C ARG A 28 -3.71 9.81 -17.07
N THR A 29 -4.90 10.32 -16.77
CA THR A 29 -5.40 11.54 -17.41
C THR A 29 -4.43 12.70 -17.20
N GLY A 30 -4.13 13.43 -18.28
CA GLY A 30 -3.20 14.55 -18.26
C GLY A 30 -3.58 15.62 -19.29
N VAL A 31 -2.96 16.79 -19.15
CA VAL A 31 -3.28 17.99 -19.92
C VAL A 31 -2.02 18.50 -20.62
N ILE A 32 -2.14 18.80 -21.92
CA ILE A 32 -1.12 19.50 -22.71
C ILE A 32 -1.70 20.86 -23.10
N LYS A 33 -1.00 21.94 -22.77
CA LYS A 33 -1.39 23.30 -23.14
C LYS A 33 -0.45 23.84 -24.22
N PHE A 34 -0.99 24.13 -25.39
CA PHE A 34 -0.27 24.71 -26.52
C PHE A 34 -0.41 26.24 -26.53
N GLY A 35 0.65 26.95 -26.95
CA GLY A 35 0.73 28.41 -26.92
C GLY A 35 1.25 28.98 -25.59
N ILE A 36 1.97 28.18 -24.80
CA ILE A 36 2.62 28.60 -23.55
C ILE A 36 4.11 28.24 -23.63
N ASP A 37 4.99 29.22 -23.44
CA ASP A 37 6.43 29.00 -23.46
C ASP A 37 6.97 28.38 -22.16
N ASP A 38 8.27 28.03 -22.16
CA ASP A 38 8.92 27.37 -21.01
C ASP A 38 8.96 28.27 -19.75
N ASN A 39 8.78 29.58 -19.89
CA ASN A 39 8.69 30.53 -18.78
C ASN A 39 7.26 30.63 -18.21
N GLY A 40 6.28 30.01 -18.89
CA GLY A 40 4.86 30.09 -18.58
C GLY A 40 4.18 31.35 -19.12
N CYS A 41 4.82 32.05 -20.08
CA CYS A 41 4.24 33.17 -20.78
C CYS A 41 3.30 32.67 -21.89
N ILE A 42 2.15 33.32 -22.01
CA ILE A 42 1.16 33.01 -23.04
C ILE A 42 1.61 33.66 -24.34
N VAL A 43 1.87 32.83 -25.35
CA VAL A 43 2.19 33.24 -26.72
C VAL A 43 0.96 33.11 -27.62
N GLY A 44 0.11 32.11 -27.35
CA GLY A 44 -1.03 31.75 -28.19
C GLY A 44 -0.61 30.91 -29.41
N ILE A 45 -1.60 30.32 -30.07
CA ILE A 45 -1.46 29.60 -31.34
C ILE A 45 -2.20 30.37 -32.43
N ASP A 46 -1.55 30.56 -33.57
CA ASP A 46 -2.17 31.14 -34.76
C ASP A 46 -3.22 30.17 -35.34
N ASN A 47 -4.41 30.68 -35.66
CA ASN A 47 -5.55 29.89 -36.16
C ASN A 47 -5.86 28.64 -35.31
N PRO A 48 -6.30 28.81 -34.04
CA PRO A 48 -6.44 27.71 -33.11
C PRO A 48 -7.49 26.67 -33.53
N GLU A 49 -8.50 27.03 -34.34
CA GLU A 49 -9.46 26.07 -34.88
C GLU A 49 -8.81 25.07 -35.85
N ASP A 50 -8.00 25.54 -36.80
CA ASP A 50 -7.29 24.68 -37.76
C ASP A 50 -6.24 23.81 -37.05
N ALA A 51 -5.57 24.38 -36.06
CA ALA A 51 -4.61 23.68 -35.22
C ALA A 51 -5.26 22.53 -34.42
N CYS A 52 -6.50 22.68 -33.95
CA CYS A 52 -7.24 21.59 -33.30
C CYS A 52 -7.48 20.41 -34.26
N LEU A 53 -7.89 20.70 -35.51
CA LEU A 53 -8.08 19.65 -36.53
C LEU A 53 -6.78 18.91 -36.85
N ASP A 54 -5.65 19.64 -36.93
CA ASP A 54 -4.33 19.03 -37.14
C ASP A 54 -3.90 18.15 -35.95
N LEU A 55 -4.14 18.62 -34.72
CA LEU A 55 -3.89 17.83 -33.51
C LEU A 55 -4.72 16.53 -33.50
N GLU A 56 -6.01 16.61 -33.83
CA GLU A 56 -6.90 15.44 -33.92
C GLU A 56 -6.37 14.39 -34.91
N ASN A 57 -6.05 14.83 -36.13
CA ASN A 57 -5.51 13.95 -37.18
C ASN A 57 -4.18 13.31 -36.74
N LYS A 58 -3.24 14.11 -36.21
CA LYS A 58 -1.96 13.59 -35.71
C LYS A 58 -2.14 12.52 -34.64
N ILE A 59 -3.06 12.72 -33.69
CA ILE A 59 -3.33 11.74 -32.63
C ILE A 59 -3.93 10.47 -33.23
N ASN A 60 -4.97 10.61 -34.05
CA ASN A 60 -5.74 9.50 -34.61
C ASN A 60 -4.92 8.61 -35.57
N ASP A 61 -3.92 9.19 -36.24
CA ASP A 61 -3.06 8.48 -37.20
C ASP A 61 -1.81 7.88 -36.54
N SER A 62 -1.34 8.48 -35.45
CA SER A 62 -0.04 8.12 -34.85
C SER A 62 -0.14 7.29 -33.57
N ILE A 63 -1.28 7.30 -32.88
CA ILE A 63 -1.48 6.59 -31.62
C ILE A 63 -2.38 5.37 -31.82
N SER A 64 -1.91 4.20 -31.36
CA SER A 64 -2.67 2.96 -31.42
C SER A 64 -2.63 2.21 -30.08
N PRO A 65 -3.78 1.82 -29.51
CA PRO A 65 -5.13 2.13 -29.98
C PRO A 65 -5.46 3.63 -29.88
N LYS A 66 -6.58 4.06 -30.47
CA LYS A 66 -6.99 5.46 -30.44
C LYS A 66 -7.37 5.88 -29.01
N PRO A 67 -6.75 6.93 -28.43
CA PRO A 67 -7.07 7.39 -27.09
C PRO A 67 -8.37 8.21 -27.05
N ASP A 68 -8.99 8.32 -25.89
CA ASP A 68 -10.07 9.27 -25.62
C ASP A 68 -9.44 10.61 -25.18
N TYR A 69 -9.82 11.71 -25.82
CA TYR A 69 -9.31 13.04 -25.53
C TYR A 69 -10.34 14.13 -25.85
N SER A 70 -10.13 15.32 -25.31
CA SER A 70 -10.91 16.52 -25.62
C SER A 70 -10.00 17.72 -25.84
N LEU A 71 -10.41 18.61 -26.75
CA LEU A 71 -9.73 19.86 -27.05
C LEU A 71 -10.62 21.04 -26.65
N ASP A 72 -10.04 22.04 -26.00
CA ASP A 72 -10.69 23.31 -25.65
C ASP A 72 -9.81 24.50 -26.05
N ILE A 73 -10.42 25.53 -26.64
CA ILE A 73 -9.71 26.74 -27.08
C ILE A 73 -10.10 27.90 -26.16
N ASN A 74 -9.11 28.49 -25.50
CA ASN A 74 -9.32 29.75 -24.81
C ASN A 74 -9.31 30.92 -25.82
N LYS A 75 -10.51 31.40 -26.17
CA LYS A 75 -10.72 32.49 -27.16
C LYS A 75 -10.02 33.81 -26.83
N ARG A 76 -9.62 34.07 -25.57
CA ARG A 76 -8.94 35.31 -25.18
C ARG A 76 -7.42 35.23 -25.36
N THR A 77 -6.88 34.02 -25.23
CA THR A 77 -5.43 33.81 -25.19
C THR A 77 -4.93 32.97 -26.37
N SER A 78 -5.84 32.45 -27.20
CA SER A 78 -5.56 31.48 -28.27
C SER A 78 -4.74 30.27 -27.80
N VAL A 79 -4.94 29.86 -26.54
CA VAL A 79 -4.29 28.67 -25.96
C VAL A 79 -5.20 27.47 -26.18
N ILE A 80 -4.63 26.39 -26.70
CA ILE A 80 -5.33 25.12 -26.92
C ILE A 80 -5.01 24.19 -25.75
N THR A 81 -6.05 23.64 -25.12
CA THR A 81 -5.94 22.68 -24.02
C THR A 81 -6.37 21.30 -24.52
N LEU A 82 -5.41 20.40 -24.68
CA LEU A 82 -5.64 18.98 -24.97
C LEU A 82 -5.69 18.21 -23.65
N THR A 83 -6.83 17.61 -23.34
CA THR A 83 -6.98 16.67 -22.21
C THR A 83 -7.01 15.25 -22.75
N VAL A 84 -6.03 14.44 -22.40
CA VAL A 84 -5.95 13.03 -22.79
C VAL A 84 -6.39 12.20 -21.60
N LYS A 85 -7.41 11.35 -21.77
CA LYS A 85 -7.87 10.44 -20.72
C LYS A 85 -7.03 9.18 -20.68
N GLU A 86 -6.89 8.59 -19.49
CA GLU A 86 -6.31 7.26 -19.35
C GLU A 86 -7.18 6.24 -20.09
N GLY A 87 -6.55 5.40 -20.91
CA GLY A 87 -7.22 4.41 -21.72
C GLY A 87 -7.20 3.03 -21.10
N ILE A 88 -8.23 2.23 -21.39
CA ILE A 88 -8.36 0.86 -20.89
C ILE A 88 -7.64 -0.18 -21.77
N HIS A 89 -7.41 0.12 -23.05
CA HIS A 89 -6.85 -0.80 -24.04
C HIS A 89 -5.33 -0.70 -24.13
N LYS A 90 -4.66 -0.77 -22.97
CA LYS A 90 -3.21 -0.60 -22.90
C LYS A 90 -2.48 -1.74 -23.63
N PRO A 91 -1.25 -1.51 -24.12
CA PRO A 91 -0.55 -0.23 -24.23
C PRO A 91 -1.00 0.64 -25.43
N TYR A 92 -0.93 1.95 -25.24
CA TYR A 92 -1.04 2.99 -26.28
C TYR A 92 0.34 3.31 -26.84
N PHE A 93 0.57 2.97 -28.09
CA PHE A 93 1.85 3.12 -28.78
C PHE A 93 1.90 4.41 -29.61
N TYR A 94 3.09 5.04 -29.63
CA TYR A 94 3.50 6.00 -30.64
C TYR A 94 4.78 5.49 -31.32
N LYS A 95 4.75 5.30 -32.64
CA LYS A 95 5.87 4.70 -33.41
C LYS A 95 6.35 3.37 -32.81
N SER A 96 5.41 2.47 -32.52
CA SER A 96 5.67 1.14 -31.93
C SER A 96 6.33 1.13 -30.56
N LYS A 97 6.34 2.28 -29.87
CA LYS A 97 6.92 2.46 -28.54
C LYS A 97 5.88 3.02 -27.58
N ALA A 98 5.94 2.60 -26.32
CA ALA A 98 5.11 3.15 -25.26
C ALA A 98 5.95 4.08 -24.37
N TYR A 99 5.31 5.08 -23.80
CA TYR A 99 5.98 6.16 -23.07
C TYR A 99 5.38 6.34 -21.68
N LYS A 100 6.17 6.89 -20.74
CA LYS A 100 5.76 7.30 -19.40
C LYS A 100 6.27 8.71 -19.14
N ARG A 101 5.45 9.54 -18.48
CA ARG A 101 5.86 10.89 -18.04
C ARG A 101 6.39 10.85 -16.61
N ASN A 102 7.67 11.16 -16.43
CA ASN A 102 8.37 11.29 -15.17
C ASN A 102 8.52 12.78 -14.82
N ASP A 103 7.61 13.28 -14.01
CA ASP A 103 7.50 14.72 -13.68
C ASP A 103 7.36 15.57 -14.95
N SER A 104 8.39 16.30 -15.37
CA SER A 104 8.38 17.13 -16.58
C SER A 104 8.78 16.40 -17.88
N ALA A 105 9.43 15.23 -17.79
CA ALA A 105 9.99 14.55 -18.97
C ALA A 105 9.16 13.33 -19.39
N THR A 106 8.96 13.14 -20.69
CA THR A 106 8.33 11.93 -21.25
C THR A 106 9.40 11.00 -21.82
N VAL A 107 9.51 9.80 -21.26
CA VAL A 107 10.54 8.81 -21.61
C VAL A 107 9.91 7.52 -22.15
N GLU A 108 10.64 6.81 -23.01
CA GLU A 108 10.26 5.46 -23.45
C GLU A 108 10.36 4.49 -22.27
N ILE A 109 9.40 3.57 -22.16
CA ILE A 109 9.38 2.57 -21.09
C ILE A 109 10.24 1.35 -21.45
N ASP A 110 10.76 0.67 -20.43
CA ASP A 110 11.53 -0.56 -20.63
C ASP A 110 10.63 -1.77 -20.96
N THR A 111 11.26 -2.91 -21.24
CA THR A 111 10.56 -4.16 -21.62
C THR A 111 9.70 -4.72 -20.49
N LEU A 112 10.11 -4.57 -19.24
CA LEU A 112 9.37 -5.03 -18.07
C LEU A 112 8.07 -4.23 -17.92
N GLU A 113 8.17 -2.91 -18.00
CA GLU A 113 7.06 -1.99 -17.88
C GLU A 113 6.10 -2.10 -19.08
N LEU A 114 6.63 -2.32 -20.29
CA LEU A 114 5.81 -2.63 -21.46
C LEU A 114 5.02 -3.92 -21.27
N THR A 115 5.66 -4.97 -20.75
CA THR A 115 4.99 -6.24 -20.45
C THR A 115 3.83 -6.01 -19.49
N ARG A 116 4.02 -5.20 -18.45
CA ARG A 116 2.95 -4.85 -17.49
C ARG A 116 1.76 -4.15 -18.15
N LEU A 117 2.00 -3.20 -19.06
CA LEU A 117 0.91 -2.54 -19.79
C LEU A 117 0.13 -3.50 -20.70
N ILE A 118 0.82 -4.45 -21.34
CA ILE A 118 0.17 -5.49 -22.16
C ILE A 118 -0.74 -6.36 -21.30
N LEU A 119 -0.25 -6.80 -20.14
CA LEU A 119 -1.04 -7.59 -19.20
C LEU A 119 -2.26 -6.82 -18.70
N GLU A 120 -2.09 -5.54 -18.39
CA GLU A 120 -3.17 -4.66 -17.94
C GLU A 120 -4.28 -4.54 -19.00
N GLY A 121 -3.93 -4.28 -20.26
CA GLY A 121 -4.93 -4.21 -21.34
C GLY A 121 -5.56 -5.55 -21.71
N GLN A 122 -4.93 -6.67 -21.36
CA GLN A 122 -5.50 -8.02 -21.47
C GLN A 122 -6.28 -8.45 -20.21
N ASN A 123 -6.32 -7.61 -19.18
CA ASN A 123 -6.87 -7.95 -17.86
C ASN A 123 -6.27 -9.25 -17.27
N LYS A 124 -4.98 -9.47 -17.49
CA LYS A 124 -4.21 -10.61 -16.95
C LYS A 124 -3.28 -10.14 -15.83
N SER A 125 -3.12 -10.95 -14.80
CA SER A 125 -2.10 -10.74 -13.76
C SER A 125 -0.79 -11.47 -14.13
N PHE A 126 0.35 -10.98 -13.64
CA PHE A 126 1.64 -11.66 -13.84
C PHE A 126 1.61 -13.12 -13.35
N GLU A 127 0.95 -13.38 -12.21
CA GLU A 127 0.82 -14.74 -11.66
C GLU A 127 0.06 -15.70 -12.60
N SER A 128 -0.74 -15.20 -13.53
CA SER A 128 -1.54 -16.01 -14.46
C SER A 128 -0.74 -16.49 -15.67
N LEU A 129 0.44 -15.92 -15.92
CA LEU A 129 1.30 -16.29 -17.04
C LEU A 129 1.92 -17.65 -16.82
N LYS A 130 2.13 -18.39 -17.91
CA LYS A 130 2.85 -19.67 -17.92
C LYS A 130 4.18 -19.56 -17.18
N SER A 131 4.40 -20.44 -16.21
CA SER A 131 5.69 -20.56 -15.53
C SER A 131 6.71 -21.23 -16.43
N GLN A 132 7.96 -20.77 -16.33
CA GLN A 132 9.09 -21.45 -16.97
C GLN A 132 9.37 -22.82 -16.33
N LYS A 133 9.06 -22.96 -15.04
CA LYS A 133 9.21 -24.21 -14.29
C LYS A 133 7.91 -25.00 -14.31
N GLN A 134 7.93 -26.15 -14.97
CA GLN A 134 6.75 -27.04 -15.08
C GLN A 134 6.84 -28.27 -14.18
N ASP A 135 8.04 -28.60 -13.68
CA ASP A 135 8.24 -29.65 -12.69
C ASP A 135 8.00 -29.08 -11.28
N LEU A 136 6.74 -29.12 -10.84
CA LEU A 136 6.26 -28.53 -9.59
C LEU A 136 5.60 -29.59 -8.71
N SER A 137 5.85 -29.52 -7.39
CA SER A 137 5.20 -30.32 -6.36
C SER A 137 4.44 -29.43 -5.37
N PHE A 138 3.39 -29.97 -4.76
CA PHE A 138 2.41 -29.19 -3.98
C PHE A 138 2.11 -29.80 -2.60
N LYS A 139 3.10 -30.38 -1.92
CA LYS A 139 2.94 -31.01 -0.60
C LYS A 139 2.51 -30.00 0.46
N SER A 140 3.05 -28.78 0.43
CA SER A 140 2.68 -27.72 1.38
C SER A 140 1.23 -27.26 1.17
N LEU A 141 0.80 -27.14 -0.10
CA LEU A 141 -0.59 -26.87 -0.45
C LEU A 141 -1.52 -28.00 0.01
N GLU A 142 -1.14 -29.25 -0.25
CA GLU A 142 -1.90 -30.43 0.16
C GLU A 142 -2.11 -30.46 1.67
N LYS A 143 -1.04 -30.27 2.45
CA LYS A 143 -1.11 -30.20 3.91
C LYS A 143 -2.03 -29.07 4.41
N ALA A 144 -1.96 -27.90 3.78
CA ALA A 144 -2.81 -26.77 4.15
C ALA A 144 -4.28 -27.05 3.88
N PHE A 145 -4.61 -27.61 2.71
CA PHE A 145 -5.98 -27.97 2.33
C PHE A 145 -6.53 -29.18 3.11
N GLN A 146 -5.69 -30.14 3.48
CA GLN A 146 -6.06 -31.21 4.41
C GLN A 146 -6.52 -30.62 5.74
N SER A 147 -5.74 -29.68 6.28
CA SER A 147 -6.02 -29.07 7.59
C SER A 147 -7.26 -28.17 7.58
N ALA A 148 -7.46 -27.41 6.50
CA ALA A 148 -8.55 -26.43 6.41
C ALA A 148 -9.87 -27.01 5.87
N MET A 149 -9.80 -27.98 4.95
CA MET A 149 -10.95 -28.41 4.15
C MET A 149 -11.15 -29.93 4.10
N GLY A 150 -10.29 -30.72 4.74
CA GLY A 150 -10.38 -32.19 4.72
C GLY A 150 -10.09 -32.82 3.35
N ILE A 151 -9.50 -32.08 2.41
CA ILE A 151 -9.11 -32.61 1.10
C ILE A 151 -7.87 -33.49 1.27
N GLN A 152 -7.96 -34.77 0.93
CA GLN A 152 -6.86 -35.72 1.15
C GLN A 152 -5.71 -35.58 0.16
N THR A 153 -6.00 -35.29 -1.12
CA THR A 153 -4.98 -35.24 -2.17
C THR A 153 -5.21 -34.10 -3.15
N ILE A 154 -4.14 -33.40 -3.56
CA ILE A 154 -4.20 -32.37 -4.60
C ILE A 154 -4.14 -33.01 -5.98
N THR A 155 -5.30 -33.06 -6.67
CA THR A 155 -5.40 -33.57 -8.04
C THR A 155 -5.23 -32.44 -9.07
N LYS A 156 -4.99 -32.80 -10.33
CA LYS A 156 -4.95 -31.83 -11.44
C LYS A 156 -6.25 -31.03 -11.57
N ASP A 157 -7.40 -31.63 -11.30
CA ASP A 157 -8.69 -30.92 -11.39
C ASP A 157 -8.86 -29.89 -10.26
N ILE A 158 -8.31 -30.17 -9.07
CA ILE A 158 -8.21 -29.16 -8.01
C ILE A 158 -7.28 -28.04 -8.44
N LEU A 159 -6.12 -28.35 -9.03
CA LEU A 159 -5.18 -27.34 -9.53
C LEU A 159 -5.82 -26.45 -10.63
N LYS A 160 -6.63 -27.02 -11.52
CA LYS A 160 -7.43 -26.26 -12.50
C LYS A 160 -8.47 -25.36 -11.81
N THR A 161 -9.19 -25.91 -10.83
CA THR A 161 -10.21 -25.17 -10.05
C THR A 161 -9.60 -24.00 -9.27
N LEU A 162 -8.37 -24.17 -8.77
CA LEU A 162 -7.60 -23.13 -8.11
C LEU A 162 -6.99 -22.13 -9.10
N GLY A 163 -7.04 -22.39 -10.41
CA GLY A 163 -6.43 -21.54 -11.43
C GLY A 163 -4.93 -21.69 -11.55
N LEU A 164 -4.34 -22.78 -11.04
CA LEU A 164 -2.89 -23.04 -11.05
C LEU A 164 -2.43 -23.79 -12.32
N PHE A 165 -3.34 -24.49 -13.01
CA PHE A 165 -3.00 -25.32 -14.17
C PHE A 165 -4.05 -25.20 -15.28
N THR A 166 -3.59 -25.22 -16.53
CA THR A 166 -4.46 -25.40 -17.71
C THR A 166 -3.86 -26.45 -18.64
N GLU A 167 -4.69 -27.16 -19.40
CA GLU A 167 -4.21 -28.15 -20.37
C GLU A 167 -3.41 -27.51 -21.53
N ALA A 168 -3.73 -26.26 -21.87
CA ALA A 168 -3.09 -25.55 -22.99
C ALA A 168 -1.71 -24.99 -22.62
N GLU A 169 -1.58 -24.38 -21.44
CA GLU A 169 -0.36 -23.65 -21.06
C GLU A 169 0.47 -24.38 -19.98
N GLY A 170 -0.11 -25.35 -19.27
CA GLY A 170 0.50 -26.01 -18.13
C GLY A 170 0.35 -25.19 -16.85
N TYR A 171 1.37 -25.23 -15.99
CA TYR A 171 1.43 -24.44 -14.76
C TYR A 171 1.73 -22.97 -15.03
N ASN A 172 1.12 -22.08 -14.25
CA ASN A 172 1.40 -20.65 -14.26
C ASN A 172 2.31 -20.22 -13.10
N ASN A 173 2.69 -18.95 -13.08
CA ASN A 173 3.54 -18.36 -12.04
C ASN A 173 2.91 -18.47 -10.64
N ALA A 174 1.58 -18.42 -10.51
CA ALA A 174 0.88 -18.66 -9.25
C ALA A 174 1.15 -20.09 -8.73
N ALA A 175 1.14 -21.07 -9.64
CA ALA A 175 1.45 -22.46 -9.31
C ALA A 175 2.90 -22.59 -8.85
N GLU A 176 3.84 -21.98 -9.56
CA GLU A 176 5.23 -21.98 -9.12
C GLU A 176 5.37 -21.35 -7.73
N LEU A 177 4.76 -20.18 -7.48
CA LEU A 177 4.82 -19.51 -6.17
C LEU A 177 4.28 -20.37 -5.02
N ILE A 178 3.20 -21.12 -5.25
CA ILE A 178 2.58 -22.00 -4.27
C ILE A 178 3.28 -23.36 -4.15
N ALA A 179 4.09 -23.76 -5.14
CA ALA A 179 4.81 -25.02 -5.13
C ALA A 179 5.83 -25.11 -4.00
N ASP A 180 6.21 -26.33 -3.63
CA ASP A 180 7.15 -26.61 -2.53
C ASP A 180 8.51 -25.97 -2.76
N ASN A 181 8.89 -25.75 -4.03
CA ASN A 181 10.09 -25.03 -4.42
C ASN A 181 9.81 -24.11 -5.63
N ASN A 182 10.02 -22.81 -5.43
CA ASN A 182 9.86 -21.77 -6.44
C ASN A 182 11.18 -21.04 -6.70
N THR A 183 11.19 -20.12 -7.67
CA THR A 183 12.39 -19.33 -8.01
C THR A 183 12.26 -17.83 -7.66
N PHE A 184 11.22 -17.46 -6.93
CA PHE A 184 10.91 -16.05 -6.64
C PHE A 184 11.49 -15.61 -5.30
N HIS A 185 11.92 -14.35 -5.24
CA HIS A 185 12.28 -13.71 -3.97
C HIS A 185 11.08 -13.68 -3.02
N GLY A 186 11.27 -14.22 -1.82
CA GLY A 186 10.22 -14.32 -0.82
C GLY A 186 10.27 -13.22 0.24
N ILE A 187 10.35 -13.61 1.51
CA ILE A 187 10.29 -12.71 2.67
C ILE A 187 11.63 -12.66 3.38
N ASP A 188 12.19 -11.47 3.59
CA ASP A 188 13.39 -11.23 4.39
C ASP A 188 12.99 -10.55 5.71
N ILE A 189 13.30 -11.18 6.83
CA ILE A 189 12.91 -10.75 8.17
C ILE A 189 14.16 -10.42 8.97
N VAL A 190 14.19 -9.25 9.60
CA VAL A 190 15.28 -8.83 10.49
C VAL A 190 14.71 -8.33 11.81
N ARG A 191 15.21 -8.86 12.93
CA ARG A 191 14.98 -8.30 14.26
C ARG A 191 16.13 -7.35 14.61
N PHE A 192 15.83 -6.07 14.75
CA PHE A 192 16.82 -5.06 15.12
C PHE A 192 16.93 -4.88 16.64
N GLY A 193 18.13 -4.55 17.09
CA GLY A 193 18.38 -4.06 18.45
C GLY A 193 18.00 -2.59 18.60
N ASN A 194 18.74 -1.88 19.45
CA ASN A 194 18.47 -0.46 19.76
C ASN A 194 18.74 0.48 18.57
N ASN A 195 19.38 -0.01 17.51
CA ASN A 195 19.56 0.70 16.25
C ASN A 195 19.69 -0.29 15.09
N ILE A 196 19.62 0.23 13.87
CA ILE A 196 19.64 -0.58 12.63
C ILE A 196 20.97 -1.30 12.35
N ASN A 197 22.06 -0.90 13.02
CA ASN A 197 23.37 -1.57 12.86
C ASN A 197 23.46 -2.84 13.71
N ILE A 198 22.53 -3.05 14.64
CA ILE A 198 22.48 -4.23 15.50
C ILE A 198 21.36 -5.14 14.99
N MET A 199 21.73 -6.22 14.33
CA MET A 199 20.80 -7.29 13.92
C MET A 199 20.86 -8.42 14.95
N LEU A 200 19.75 -8.65 15.64
CA LEU A 200 19.62 -9.68 16.68
C LEU A 200 19.24 -11.05 16.12
N ASP A 201 18.45 -11.06 15.05
CA ASP A 201 18.06 -12.26 14.32
C ASP A 201 17.74 -11.89 12.86
N ARG A 202 17.99 -12.79 11.92
CA ARG A 202 17.67 -12.62 10.50
C ARG A 202 17.37 -13.95 9.85
N GLU A 203 16.26 -14.00 9.12
CA GLU A 203 15.83 -15.15 8.35
C GLU A 203 15.35 -14.68 6.98
N THR A 204 15.72 -15.42 5.93
CA THR A 204 15.21 -15.19 4.58
C THR A 204 14.47 -16.44 4.12
N PHE A 205 13.17 -16.30 3.87
CA PHE A 205 12.30 -17.36 3.37
C PHE A 205 12.10 -17.18 1.87
N GLU A 206 12.86 -17.93 1.08
CA GLU A 206 12.79 -17.95 -0.38
C GLU A 206 12.89 -19.39 -0.88
N ASN A 207 12.56 -19.61 -2.16
CA ASN A 207 12.61 -20.92 -2.81
C ASN A 207 11.79 -22.02 -2.13
N ILE A 208 10.76 -21.61 -1.38
CA ILE A 208 9.77 -22.46 -0.72
C ILE A 208 8.36 -21.91 -0.97
N SER A 209 7.34 -22.74 -0.82
CA SER A 209 5.93 -22.36 -0.98
C SER A 209 5.59 -21.08 -0.22
N LEU A 210 4.82 -20.18 -0.83
CA LEU A 210 4.31 -18.98 -0.14
C LEU A 210 3.56 -19.31 1.15
N LEU A 211 2.93 -20.49 1.24
CA LEU A 211 2.27 -20.95 2.46
C LEU A 211 3.28 -21.22 3.58
N ASP A 212 4.41 -21.82 3.25
CA ASP A 212 5.50 -22.04 4.22
C ASP A 212 6.18 -20.72 4.60
N GLN A 213 6.36 -19.79 3.65
CA GLN A 213 6.89 -18.46 3.95
C GLN A 213 5.99 -17.72 4.94
N PHE A 214 4.67 -17.78 4.73
CA PHE A 214 3.68 -17.20 5.63
C PHE A 214 3.74 -17.84 7.03
N GLU A 215 3.68 -19.17 7.13
CA GLU A 215 3.72 -19.88 8.41
C GLU A 215 5.03 -19.65 9.18
N LYS A 216 6.17 -19.65 8.50
CA LYS A 216 7.47 -19.35 9.12
C LYS A 216 7.55 -17.90 9.60
N THR A 217 6.98 -16.96 8.85
CA THR A 217 6.86 -15.56 9.26
C THR A 217 6.00 -15.42 10.51
N MET A 218 4.86 -16.11 10.58
CA MET A 218 4.02 -16.16 11.79
C MET A 218 4.77 -16.75 12.98
N LYS A 219 5.57 -17.80 12.79
CA LYS A 219 6.41 -18.37 13.88
C LYS A 219 7.43 -17.37 14.43
N MET A 220 8.10 -16.60 13.57
CA MET A 220 9.00 -15.54 14.02
C MET A 220 8.27 -14.46 14.79
N TYR A 221 7.08 -14.06 14.33
CA TYR A 221 6.24 -13.13 15.04
C TYR A 221 5.91 -13.63 16.46
N ARG A 222 5.42 -14.87 16.59
CA ARG A 222 5.09 -15.45 17.91
C ARG A 222 6.30 -15.56 18.82
N LYS A 223 7.49 -15.85 18.28
CA LYS A 223 8.76 -15.87 19.03
C LYS A 223 9.11 -14.53 19.70
N TYR A 224 8.78 -13.40 19.07
CA TYR A 224 9.25 -12.07 19.50
C TYR A 224 8.16 -11.14 20.05
N TYR A 225 6.90 -11.33 19.66
CA TYR A 225 5.80 -10.47 20.06
C TYR A 225 4.71 -11.19 20.88
N GLN A 226 4.91 -12.47 21.22
CA GLN A 226 4.09 -13.16 22.20
C GLN A 226 4.92 -13.60 23.39
N TYR A 227 4.28 -13.58 24.56
CA TYR A 227 4.82 -14.11 25.80
C TYR A 227 3.69 -14.69 26.63
N GLU A 228 4.03 -15.53 27.60
CA GLU A 228 3.03 -16.13 28.48
C GLU A 228 3.11 -15.48 29.87
N GLU A 229 1.96 -15.06 30.39
CA GLU A 229 1.82 -14.42 31.69
C GLU A 229 0.82 -15.23 32.53
N ILE A 230 1.10 -15.43 33.82
CA ILE A 230 0.17 -16.09 34.74
C ILE A 230 -0.76 -15.02 35.32
N LYS A 231 -2.06 -15.11 35.01
CA LYS A 231 -3.10 -14.22 35.57
C LYS A 231 -4.09 -15.04 36.38
N GLY A 232 -3.97 -14.95 37.71
CA GLY A 232 -4.71 -15.81 38.64
C GLY A 232 -4.22 -17.25 38.54
N MET A 233 -5.13 -18.20 38.32
CA MET A 233 -4.80 -19.63 38.20
C MET A 233 -4.50 -20.09 36.77
N LEU A 234 -4.60 -19.21 35.77
CA LEU A 234 -4.44 -19.58 34.36
C LEU A 234 -3.26 -18.87 33.72
N ARG A 235 -2.48 -19.63 32.94
CA ARG A 235 -1.49 -19.08 32.01
C ARG A 235 -2.24 -18.51 30.80
N LYS A 236 -1.92 -17.28 30.42
CA LYS A 236 -2.48 -16.61 29.25
C LYS A 236 -1.36 -16.20 28.30
N THR A 237 -1.57 -16.42 27.00
CA THR A 237 -0.74 -15.83 25.95
C THR A 237 -1.10 -14.36 25.83
N MET A 238 -0.09 -13.51 25.92
CA MET A 238 -0.16 -12.08 25.77
C MET A 238 0.50 -11.70 24.45
N GLU A 239 -0.05 -10.69 23.78
CA GLU A 239 0.44 -10.20 22.50
C GLU A 239 0.88 -8.75 22.64
N LEU A 240 2.11 -8.44 22.23
CA LEU A 240 2.62 -7.07 22.20
C LEU A 240 2.06 -6.30 21.00
N ILE A 241 1.89 -6.99 19.88
CA ILE A 241 1.24 -6.51 18.65
C ILE A 241 0.04 -7.46 18.46
N PRO A 242 -1.12 -7.05 17.94
CA PRO A 242 -2.22 -8.02 17.74
C PRO A 242 -1.86 -9.02 16.64
N GLU A 243 -1.98 -10.32 16.92
CA GLU A 243 -1.62 -11.37 15.94
C GLU A 243 -2.48 -11.25 14.68
N GLU A 244 -3.77 -10.92 14.83
CA GLU A 244 -4.67 -10.72 13.70
C GLU A 244 -4.20 -9.59 12.76
N ALA A 245 -3.66 -8.51 13.30
CA ALA A 245 -3.18 -7.38 12.52
C ALA A 245 -1.89 -7.73 11.77
N PHE A 246 -0.98 -8.45 12.43
CA PHE A 246 0.25 -8.93 11.79
C PHE A 246 -0.04 -9.95 10.69
N ARG A 247 -0.90 -10.93 10.98
CA ARG A 247 -1.38 -11.95 10.01
C ARG A 247 -1.94 -11.28 8.76
N GLU A 248 -2.85 -10.32 8.95
CA GLU A 248 -3.50 -9.60 7.86
C GLU A 248 -2.50 -8.76 7.04
N ALA A 249 -1.54 -8.10 7.71
CA ALA A 249 -0.53 -7.30 7.03
C ALA A 249 0.43 -8.16 6.18
N ILE A 250 0.84 -9.34 6.67
CA ILE A 250 1.69 -10.26 5.88
C ILE A 250 0.90 -10.87 4.72
N ALA A 251 -0.34 -11.30 4.93
CA ALA A 251 -1.16 -11.84 3.86
C ALA A 251 -1.38 -10.80 2.75
N ASN A 252 -1.68 -9.54 3.12
CA ASN A 252 -1.79 -8.44 2.16
C ASN A 252 -0.46 -8.16 1.45
N ALA A 253 0.66 -8.24 2.16
CA ALA A 253 1.97 -8.07 1.55
C ALA A 253 2.23 -9.12 0.48
N ILE A 254 1.83 -10.38 0.68
CA ILE A 254 1.96 -11.49 -0.30
C ILE A 254 1.00 -11.30 -1.49
N ILE A 255 -0.28 -11.05 -1.21
CA ILE A 255 -1.35 -11.02 -2.22
C ILE A 255 -1.26 -9.79 -3.12
N HIS A 256 -0.77 -8.66 -2.60
CA HIS A 256 -0.65 -7.43 -3.37
C HIS A 256 0.78 -7.16 -3.89
N ARG A 257 1.74 -8.06 -3.65
CA ARG A 257 3.12 -7.94 -4.14
C ARG A 257 3.20 -7.98 -5.66
N THR A 258 4.09 -7.16 -6.20
CA THR A 258 4.48 -7.18 -7.61
C THR A 258 5.54 -8.28 -7.82
N TRP A 259 5.11 -9.49 -8.20
CA TRP A 259 5.95 -10.70 -8.17
C TRP A 259 7.03 -10.80 -9.26
N ASP A 260 6.94 -9.98 -10.31
CA ASP A 260 7.93 -9.84 -11.37
C ASP A 260 9.14 -8.96 -10.99
N LEU A 261 9.26 -8.56 -9.72
CA LEU A 261 10.40 -7.81 -9.18
C LEU A 261 11.36 -8.73 -8.40
N GLY A 262 12.66 -8.49 -8.57
CA GLY A 262 13.74 -9.16 -7.83
C GLY A 262 13.96 -8.67 -6.39
N ALA A 263 12.89 -8.38 -5.64
CA ALA A 263 12.99 -7.73 -4.32
C ALA A 263 12.16 -8.43 -3.23
N HIS A 264 12.71 -8.68 -2.05
CA HIS A 264 11.96 -9.34 -0.97
C HIS A 264 10.84 -8.46 -0.38
N ILE A 265 9.79 -9.11 0.14
CA ILE A 265 8.98 -8.48 1.20
C ILE A 265 9.90 -8.32 2.41
N ARG A 266 10.02 -7.12 2.96
CA ARG A 266 10.88 -6.86 4.11
C ARG A 266 10.04 -6.74 5.37
N VAL A 267 10.40 -7.51 6.41
CA VAL A 267 9.78 -7.44 7.73
C VAL A 267 10.84 -7.02 8.74
N ALA A 268 10.80 -5.77 9.17
CA ALA A 268 11.71 -5.21 10.16
C ALA A 268 11.04 -5.18 11.54
N MET A 269 11.53 -6.01 12.46
CA MET A 269 10.98 -6.16 13.81
C MET A 269 11.80 -5.33 14.81
N TYR A 270 11.15 -4.42 15.54
CA TYR A 270 11.72 -3.54 16.55
C TYR A 270 11.14 -3.86 17.94
N ALA A 271 11.68 -3.24 18.99
CA ALA A 271 11.15 -3.43 20.35
C ALA A 271 9.75 -2.83 20.52
N ASP A 272 9.43 -1.80 19.73
CA ASP A 272 8.26 -0.95 19.85
C ASP A 272 7.31 -1.03 18.65
N LYS A 273 7.68 -1.73 17.56
CA LYS A 273 6.89 -1.87 16.34
C LYS A 273 7.41 -2.96 15.40
N VAL A 274 6.61 -3.35 14.42
CA VAL A 274 7.07 -4.06 13.22
C VAL A 274 6.71 -3.27 11.96
N GLU A 275 7.65 -3.18 11.02
CA GLU A 275 7.46 -2.58 9.70
C GLU A 275 7.46 -3.67 8.63
N ILE A 276 6.39 -3.74 7.85
CA ILE A 276 6.22 -4.69 6.74
C ILE A 276 6.19 -3.87 5.45
N MET A 277 7.14 -4.11 4.56
CA MET A 277 7.24 -3.41 3.28
C MET A 277 7.14 -4.39 2.12
N SER A 278 6.09 -4.23 1.31
CA SER A 278 5.85 -5.04 0.11
C SER A 278 6.23 -4.28 -1.16
N PRO A 279 6.93 -4.92 -2.12
CA PRO A 279 7.17 -4.36 -3.45
C PRO A 279 5.88 -4.20 -4.25
N GLY A 280 5.71 -3.03 -4.85
CA GLY A 280 4.51 -2.63 -5.59
C GLY A 280 3.75 -1.50 -4.90
N GLY A 281 3.30 -0.52 -5.70
CA GLY A 281 2.40 0.53 -5.23
C GLY A 281 0.94 0.12 -5.26
N LEU A 282 0.05 1.08 -5.04
CA LEU A 282 -1.40 0.89 -5.19
C LEU A 282 -1.76 0.42 -6.61
N PRO A 283 -2.86 -0.35 -6.76
CA PRO A 283 -3.47 -0.58 -8.07
C PRO A 283 -3.73 0.74 -8.80
N LYS A 284 -3.51 0.78 -10.12
CA LYS A 284 -3.80 1.99 -10.90
C LYS A 284 -5.28 2.34 -10.79
N GLY A 285 -5.57 3.63 -10.66
CA GLY A 285 -6.94 4.13 -10.45
C GLY A 285 -7.43 4.10 -9.00
N MET A 286 -6.69 3.49 -8.06
CA MET A 286 -7.03 3.52 -6.64
C MET A 286 -6.34 4.69 -5.94
N SER A 287 -7.11 5.54 -5.28
CA SER A 287 -6.59 6.59 -4.41
C SER A 287 -6.23 6.07 -3.02
N ASP A 288 -5.34 6.79 -2.34
CA ASP A 288 -4.96 6.53 -0.94
C ASP A 288 -6.18 6.46 -0.03
N LYS A 289 -7.18 7.34 -0.27
CA LYS A 289 -8.42 7.39 0.51
C LYS A 289 -9.25 6.13 0.31
N GLU A 290 -9.48 5.71 -0.94
CA GLU A 290 -10.26 4.50 -1.25
C GLU A 290 -9.62 3.24 -0.66
N TYR A 291 -8.29 3.16 -0.71
CA TYR A 291 -7.51 2.08 -0.10
C TYR A 291 -7.71 2.04 1.42
N LEU A 292 -7.52 3.16 2.11
CA LEU A 292 -7.60 3.24 3.58
C LEU A 292 -9.02 3.05 4.10
N GLU A 293 -10.03 3.52 3.37
CA GLU A 293 -11.45 3.36 3.72
C GLU A 293 -11.99 1.97 3.34
N GLY A 294 -11.20 1.13 2.66
CA GLY A 294 -11.57 -0.21 2.26
C GLY A 294 -12.86 -0.23 1.45
N GLN A 295 -13.00 0.69 0.49
CA GLN A 295 -14.19 0.81 -0.36
C GLN A 295 -14.15 -0.17 -1.55
N VAL A 296 -12.96 -0.39 -2.10
CA VAL A 296 -12.75 -1.26 -3.27
C VAL A 296 -11.56 -2.18 -3.01
N SER A 297 -11.76 -3.49 -3.24
CA SER A 297 -10.72 -4.51 -3.08
C SER A 297 -10.24 -5.01 -4.44
N ILE A 298 -9.11 -4.49 -4.92
CA ILE A 298 -8.46 -4.96 -6.16
C ILE A 298 -7.21 -5.76 -5.78
N MET A 299 -7.28 -7.07 -5.93
CA MET A 299 -6.14 -7.96 -5.71
C MET A 299 -5.22 -7.94 -6.92
N ARG A 300 -3.93 -7.70 -6.70
CA ARG A 300 -2.91 -7.79 -7.76
C ARG A 300 -2.69 -9.23 -8.19
N ASN A 301 -2.81 -10.16 -7.23
CA ASN A 301 -2.68 -11.60 -7.44
C ASN A 301 -3.97 -12.32 -6.99
N PRO A 302 -5.07 -12.29 -7.80
CA PRO A 302 -6.32 -12.97 -7.49
C PRO A 302 -6.24 -14.49 -7.26
N ILE A 303 -5.37 -15.21 -7.97
CA ILE A 303 -5.21 -16.67 -7.84
C ILE A 303 -4.63 -17.00 -6.47
N ILE A 304 -3.54 -16.34 -6.08
CA ILE A 304 -2.97 -16.46 -4.73
C ILE A 304 -3.99 -15.99 -3.68
N GLY A 305 -4.68 -14.87 -3.91
CA GLY A 305 -5.72 -14.38 -3.00
C GLY A 305 -6.85 -15.37 -2.76
N ASN A 306 -7.32 -16.06 -3.81
CA ASN A 306 -8.33 -17.12 -3.72
C ASN A 306 -7.84 -18.31 -2.87
N ILE A 307 -6.57 -18.69 -2.98
CA ILE A 307 -5.99 -19.75 -2.15
C ILE A 307 -5.95 -19.33 -0.68
N PHE A 308 -5.43 -18.14 -0.37
CA PHE A 308 -5.38 -17.64 1.01
C PHE A 308 -6.78 -17.46 1.62
N PHE A 309 -7.77 -17.08 0.81
CA PHE A 309 -9.17 -17.03 1.22
C PHE A 309 -9.72 -18.41 1.59
N ARG A 310 -9.51 -19.42 0.73
CA ARG A 310 -9.95 -20.80 0.97
C ARG A 310 -9.30 -21.44 2.19
N LEU A 311 -8.08 -21.02 2.51
CA LEU A 311 -7.35 -21.42 3.71
C LEU A 311 -7.70 -20.59 4.96
N HIS A 312 -8.70 -19.70 4.87
CA HIS A 312 -9.15 -18.83 5.97
C HIS A 312 -8.06 -17.87 6.50
N HIS A 313 -7.07 -17.54 5.67
CA HIS A 313 -6.01 -16.59 6.02
C HIS A 313 -6.37 -15.15 5.71
N ILE A 314 -7.35 -14.88 4.83
CA ILE A 314 -7.86 -13.55 4.51
C ILE A 314 -9.36 -13.59 4.22
N GLU A 315 -9.98 -12.41 4.04
CA GLU A 315 -11.35 -12.29 3.57
C GLU A 315 -11.53 -11.36 2.39
N GLN A 316 -12.48 -11.67 1.51
CA GLN A 316 -12.59 -11.06 0.18
C GLN A 316 -13.24 -9.66 0.17
N PHE A 317 -13.82 -9.20 1.27
CA PHE A 317 -14.62 -7.96 1.34
C PHE A 317 -13.81 -6.66 1.50
N GLY A 318 -12.50 -6.64 1.19
CA GLY A 318 -11.67 -5.43 1.34
C GLY A 318 -11.57 -4.94 2.79
N THR A 319 -11.78 -5.84 3.76
CA THR A 319 -11.82 -5.49 5.19
C THR A 319 -10.45 -5.53 5.85
N GLY A 320 -9.37 -5.90 5.15
CA GLY A 320 -8.06 -6.12 5.76
C GLY A 320 -7.53 -4.91 6.53
N VAL A 321 -7.52 -3.72 5.91
CA VAL A 321 -7.12 -2.47 6.58
C VAL A 321 -8.04 -2.14 7.76
N LYS A 322 -9.35 -2.36 7.62
CA LYS A 322 -10.33 -2.17 8.70
C LYS A 322 -10.07 -3.12 9.87
N ARG A 323 -9.75 -4.39 9.62
CA ARG A 323 -9.41 -5.39 10.64
C ARG A 323 -8.16 -4.99 11.39
N ILE A 324 -7.11 -4.57 10.68
CA ILE A 324 -5.89 -4.03 11.29
C ILE A 324 -6.24 -2.84 12.19
N ASN A 325 -7.03 -1.88 11.73
CA ASN A 325 -7.43 -0.72 12.54
C ASN A 325 -8.26 -1.11 13.76
N ASN A 326 -9.20 -2.05 13.61
CA ASN A 326 -10.05 -2.54 14.69
C ASN A 326 -9.26 -3.30 15.77
N ALA A 327 -8.25 -4.08 15.38
CA ALA A 327 -7.33 -4.75 16.30
C ALA A 327 -6.63 -3.75 17.25
N TYR A 328 -6.46 -2.50 16.78
CA TYR A 328 -5.87 -1.41 17.54
C TYR A 328 -6.91 -0.45 18.13
N ALA A 329 -8.21 -0.76 18.14
CA ALA A 329 -9.26 0.16 18.60
C ALA A 329 -8.96 0.76 19.99
N ASN A 330 -8.45 -0.05 20.92
CA ASN A 330 -8.13 0.33 22.30
C ASN A 330 -6.68 0.81 22.53
N SER A 331 -5.83 0.77 21.50
CA SER A 331 -4.45 1.27 21.58
C SER A 331 -4.42 2.79 21.42
N VAL A 332 -3.57 3.48 22.20
CA VAL A 332 -3.27 4.92 22.01
C VAL A 332 -2.56 5.13 20.68
N ILE A 333 -1.57 4.29 20.39
CA ILE A 333 -0.80 4.36 19.15
C ILE A 333 -1.49 3.49 18.09
N LYS A 334 -1.77 4.08 16.92
CA LYS A 334 -2.44 3.41 15.80
C LYS A 334 -1.43 2.96 14.73
N PRO A 335 -1.78 1.95 13.91
CA PRO A 335 -1.03 1.55 12.73
C PRO A 335 -0.81 2.72 11.75
N GLN A 336 0.28 2.65 10.99
CA GLN A 336 0.59 3.65 9.95
C GLN A 336 0.79 2.97 8.60
N TYR A 337 0.35 3.65 7.54
CA TYR A 337 0.40 3.16 6.16
C TYR A 337 1.21 4.15 5.32
N GLY A 338 2.37 3.71 4.83
CA GLY A 338 3.20 4.44 3.89
C GLY A 338 2.92 3.97 2.46
N LEU A 339 2.25 4.80 1.67
CA LEU A 339 1.91 4.52 0.29
C LEU A 339 2.94 5.22 -0.61
N PHE A 340 3.74 4.45 -1.35
CA PHE A 340 4.76 4.96 -2.26
C PHE A 340 4.47 4.48 -3.68
N GLU A 341 5.10 5.11 -4.68
CA GLU A 341 4.89 4.75 -6.10
C GLU A 341 5.19 3.27 -6.38
N ASN A 342 6.21 2.72 -5.70
CA ASN A 342 6.71 1.36 -5.95
C ASN A 342 6.69 0.45 -4.73
N SER A 343 6.11 0.89 -3.61
CA SER A 343 6.02 0.06 -2.40
C SER A 343 4.89 0.49 -1.48
N ILE A 344 4.39 -0.46 -0.69
CA ILE A 344 3.46 -0.21 0.41
C ILE A 344 4.15 -0.64 1.71
N LYS A 345 4.13 0.24 2.71
CA LYS A 345 4.66 -0.02 4.05
C LYS A 345 3.54 0.00 5.08
N VAL A 346 3.40 -1.07 5.85
CA VAL A 346 2.52 -1.15 7.02
C VAL A 346 3.38 -1.15 8.28
N THR A 347 3.12 -0.23 9.20
CA THR A 347 3.79 -0.16 10.50
C THR A 347 2.80 -0.47 11.59
N LEU A 348 3.07 -1.55 12.34
CA LEU A 348 2.24 -2.02 13.45
C LEU A 348 2.99 -1.75 14.76
N PRO A 349 2.57 -0.76 15.57
CA PRO A 349 3.21 -0.46 16.84
C PRO A 349 2.88 -1.50 17.91
N VAL A 350 3.73 -1.65 18.92
CA VAL A 350 3.34 -2.38 20.14
C VAL A 350 2.14 -1.67 20.77
N VAL A 351 1.12 -2.45 21.12
CA VAL A 351 -0.13 -1.97 21.71
C VAL A 351 0.19 -1.26 23.00
N GLN A 352 -0.22 0.00 23.07
CA GLN A 352 -0.21 0.77 24.31
C GLN A 352 -1.66 0.94 24.73
N THR A 353 -2.10 0.08 25.65
CA THR A 353 -3.41 0.26 26.27
C THR A 353 -3.35 1.48 27.17
N LYS A 354 -4.35 2.33 27.01
CA LYS A 354 -4.75 3.33 28.00
C LYS A 354 -4.81 2.64 29.36
N THR A 355 -3.87 2.95 30.26
CA THR A 355 -3.85 2.37 31.60
C THR A 355 -5.17 2.74 32.26
N LEU A 356 -5.87 1.80 32.90
CA LEU A 356 -7.08 2.13 33.65
C LEU A 356 -6.73 3.26 34.63
N LEU A 357 -7.26 4.45 34.35
CA LEU A 357 -6.98 5.61 35.17
C LEU A 357 -7.41 5.28 36.60
N SER A 358 -6.56 5.58 37.56
CA SER A 358 -6.98 5.61 38.95
C SER A 358 -8.16 6.58 39.12
N THR A 359 -8.89 6.45 40.22
CA THR A 359 -10.02 7.34 40.53
C THR A 359 -9.62 8.82 40.49
N ASP A 360 -8.41 9.12 40.95
CA ASP A 360 -7.84 10.48 40.97
C ASP A 360 -7.43 10.98 39.58
N GLU A 361 -6.83 10.11 38.76
CA GLU A 361 -6.48 10.43 37.37
C GLU A 361 -7.73 10.65 36.52
N THR A 362 -8.79 9.85 36.76
CA THR A 362 -10.08 9.99 36.09
C THR A 362 -10.70 11.34 36.38
N LEU A 363 -10.64 11.81 37.63
CA LEU A 363 -11.18 13.12 38.03
C LEU A 363 -10.42 14.28 37.36
N ILE A 364 -9.08 14.18 37.27
CA ILE A 364 -8.27 15.18 36.55
C ILE A 364 -8.58 15.16 35.05
N PHE A 365 -8.68 13.98 34.44
CA PHE A 365 -8.99 13.83 33.03
C PHE A 365 -10.41 14.36 32.68
N GLN A 366 -11.40 14.09 33.52
CA GLN A 366 -12.76 14.65 33.39
C GLN A 366 -12.76 16.18 33.53
N THR A 367 -11.93 16.73 34.42
CA THR A 367 -11.79 18.19 34.59
C THR A 367 -11.25 18.86 33.31
N LEU A 368 -10.36 18.17 32.58
CA LEU A 368 -9.78 18.64 31.32
C LEU A 368 -10.65 18.34 30.09
N SER A 369 -11.71 17.53 30.24
CA SER A 369 -12.56 17.10 29.13
C SER A 369 -13.27 18.27 28.44
N GLY A 370 -13.45 18.16 27.12
CA GLY A 370 -13.98 19.24 26.28
C GLY A 370 -12.92 20.23 25.81
N ASN A 371 -11.65 19.79 25.67
CA ASN A 371 -10.51 20.58 25.16
C ASN A 371 -10.22 21.87 25.95
N LYS A 372 -10.46 21.86 27.27
CA LYS A 372 -10.17 22.99 28.13
C LYS A 372 -8.67 23.06 28.43
N LYS A 373 -8.05 24.19 28.10
CA LYS A 373 -6.65 24.48 28.45
C LYS A 373 -6.56 25.04 29.87
N MET A 374 -6.03 24.27 30.80
CA MET A 374 -5.95 24.66 32.22
C MET A 374 -4.52 24.55 32.75
N SER A 375 -4.18 25.39 33.72
CA SER A 375 -2.93 25.33 34.48
C SER A 375 -3.08 24.36 35.64
N SER A 376 -1.96 23.86 36.16
CA SER A 376 -1.96 23.00 37.36
C SER A 376 -2.64 23.64 38.58
N SER A 377 -2.64 24.98 38.66
CA SER A 377 -3.30 25.70 39.76
C SER A 377 -4.82 25.79 39.58
N GLU A 378 -5.30 25.91 38.33
CA GLU A 378 -6.74 25.88 38.02
C GLU A 378 -7.30 24.47 38.24
N ILE A 379 -6.56 23.44 37.81
CA ILE A 379 -6.95 22.04 38.00
C ILE A 379 -7.00 21.69 39.50
N ALA A 380 -6.02 22.13 40.29
CA ALA A 380 -6.01 21.93 41.74
C ALA A 380 -7.22 22.57 42.45
N LYS A 381 -7.67 23.74 41.99
CA LYS A 381 -8.86 24.39 42.55
C LYS A 381 -10.14 23.61 42.25
N VAL A 382 -10.26 23.05 41.04
CA VAL A 382 -11.48 22.32 40.62
C VAL A 382 -11.54 20.94 41.26
N THR A 383 -10.42 20.23 41.34
CA THR A 383 -10.38 18.86 41.89
C THR A 383 -10.24 18.82 43.41
N GLY A 384 -9.86 19.94 44.05
CA GLY A 384 -9.57 20.00 45.48
C GLY A 384 -8.25 19.32 45.88
N PHE A 385 -7.45 18.88 44.92
CA PHE A 385 -6.17 18.22 45.18
C PHE A 385 -5.04 19.20 45.46
N GLY A 386 -4.09 18.78 46.30
CA GLY A 386 -2.85 19.53 46.52
C GLY A 386 -2.04 19.68 45.23
N LYS A 387 -1.40 20.84 45.03
CA LYS A 387 -0.69 21.18 43.79
C LYS A 387 0.39 20.15 43.39
N THR A 388 1.11 19.60 44.37
CA THR A 388 2.11 18.56 44.14
C THR A 388 1.48 17.26 43.60
N LYS A 389 0.34 16.84 44.16
CA LYS A 389 -0.42 15.68 43.70
C LYS A 389 -0.93 15.88 42.27
N VAL A 390 -1.49 17.05 41.98
CA VAL A 390 -1.96 17.41 40.63
C VAL A 390 -0.84 17.35 39.60
N VAL A 391 0.32 17.94 39.91
CA VAL A 391 1.48 17.90 38.98
C VAL A 391 1.98 16.47 38.77
N SER A 392 2.03 15.65 39.82
CA SER A 392 2.39 14.23 39.70
C SER A 392 1.42 13.44 38.83
N LEU A 393 0.12 13.62 39.03
CA LEU A 393 -0.92 12.93 38.27
C LEU A 393 -0.98 13.43 36.82
N LEU A 394 -0.80 14.72 36.57
CA LEU A 394 -0.71 15.28 35.21
C LEU A 394 0.53 14.78 34.48
N LYS A 395 1.65 14.59 35.18
CA LYS A 395 2.86 13.97 34.61
C LYS A 395 2.59 12.52 34.22
N SER A 396 1.96 11.74 35.11
CA SER A 396 1.61 10.35 34.81
C SER A 396 0.60 10.24 33.67
N LEU A 397 -0.44 11.08 33.65
CA LEU A 397 -1.41 11.17 32.56
C LEU A 397 -0.76 11.60 31.23
N ALA A 398 0.26 12.45 31.26
CA ALA A 398 1.01 12.84 30.06
C ALA A 398 1.91 11.69 29.57
N GLU A 399 2.60 10.98 30.48
CA GLU A 399 3.38 9.77 30.17
C GLU A 399 2.51 8.65 29.58
N GLN A 400 1.27 8.52 30.06
CA GLN A 400 0.27 7.57 29.56
C GLN A 400 -0.48 8.05 28.29
N GLY A 401 -0.19 9.27 27.79
CA GLY A 401 -0.78 9.79 26.56
C GLY A 401 -2.25 10.24 26.67
N TYR A 402 -2.74 10.60 27.86
CA TYR A 402 -4.06 11.17 28.08
C TYR A 402 -4.08 12.71 28.05
N VAL A 403 -2.94 13.34 28.37
CA VAL A 403 -2.84 14.79 28.51
C VAL A 403 -1.63 15.30 27.72
N THR A 404 -1.83 16.37 26.94
CA THR A 404 -0.73 17.14 26.34
C THR A 404 -0.29 18.27 27.25
N ILE A 405 1.01 18.57 27.22
CA ILE A 405 1.62 19.67 27.96
C ILE A 405 2.06 20.73 26.95
N GLU A 406 1.56 21.95 27.09
CA GLU A 406 1.96 23.09 26.27
C GLU A 406 2.62 24.18 27.11
N GLY A 407 3.74 24.73 26.62
CA GLY A 407 4.48 25.80 27.29
C GLY A 407 5.45 25.34 28.38
N SER A 408 6.24 26.28 28.91
CA SER A 408 7.28 26.01 29.91
C SER A 408 7.19 26.95 31.12
N GLY A 409 7.66 26.48 32.27
CA GLY A 409 7.73 27.25 33.50
C GLY A 409 6.35 27.68 34.02
N ARG A 410 6.18 28.98 34.30
CA ARG A 410 4.92 29.52 34.84
C ARG A 410 3.77 29.51 33.82
N GLY A 411 4.07 29.34 32.53
CA GLY A 411 3.10 29.33 31.44
C GLY A 411 2.56 27.95 31.06
N THR A 412 2.96 26.88 31.75
CA THR A 412 2.56 25.51 31.38
C THR A 412 1.06 25.29 31.54
N LYS A 413 0.42 24.81 30.46
CA LYS A 413 -0.99 24.46 30.36
C LYS A 413 -1.14 23.01 29.92
N TYR A 414 -2.24 22.40 30.31
CA TYR A 414 -2.56 20.99 30.11
C TYR A 414 -3.90 20.88 29.37
N THR A 415 -3.99 19.93 28.44
CA THR A 415 -5.21 19.65 27.65
C THR A 415 -5.40 18.14 27.50
N SER A 416 -6.63 17.63 27.59
CA SER A 416 -6.92 16.22 27.29
C SER A 416 -6.74 15.91 25.79
N ILE A 417 -6.28 14.71 25.46
CA ILE A 417 -6.20 14.17 24.08
C ILE A 417 -7.50 13.49 23.67
#